data_AF-A0A7S0GB47-F1
#
_entry.id   AF-A0A7S0GB47-F1
#
_cell.length_a   1.000
_cell.length_b   1.000
_cell.length_c   1.000
_cell.angle_alpha   90.00
_cell.angle_beta   90.00
_cell.angle_gamma   90.00
#
_symmetry.space_group_name_H-M   'P 1'
#
loop_
_entity.id
_entity.type
_entity.pdbx_description
1 polymer ?
#
loop_
_entity_poly.entity_id
_entity_poly.type
_entity_poly.pdbx_seq_one_letter_code
_entity_poly.pdbx_strand_id
1 'polypeptide(L)'
;KFDNALYLWLTRMREKYHKGELSDYKIEKLDSLGMAWGTAYTRWWRKYDELKAYSEKHGDCLVPMGPTNCRKEKNLLGWVAQLRHFRAKLPSDKVKALEEIGFVFCMDTKRWNDMYAALLSYKKFNGNCEVP
;
A
#
# COMPACT_ATOMS: atom_id res chain seq x y z
N LYS A 1 23.61 -15.96 -9.93
CA LYS A 1 24.41 -15.11 -10.87
C LYS A 1 23.55 -14.49 -11.98
N PHE A 2 22.41 -15.08 -12.36
CA PHE A 2 21.50 -14.54 -13.38
C PHE A 2 20.65 -13.35 -12.90
N ASP A 3 20.40 -13.25 -11.60
CA ASP A 3 19.46 -12.27 -11.04
C ASP A 3 19.90 -10.82 -11.21
N ASN A 4 21.21 -10.54 -11.18
CA ASN A 4 21.72 -9.17 -11.31
C ASN A 4 21.60 -8.65 -12.76
N ALA A 5 21.84 -9.52 -13.75
CA ALA A 5 21.70 -9.17 -15.16
C ALA A 5 20.22 -8.94 -15.52
N LEU A 6 19.33 -9.80 -15.00
CA LEU A 6 17.89 -9.66 -15.19
C LEU A 6 17.33 -8.39 -14.53
N TYR A 7 17.79 -8.07 -13.32
CA TYR A 7 17.44 -6.84 -12.62
C TYR A 7 17.83 -5.58 -13.41
N LEU A 8 19.06 -5.53 -13.91
CA LEU A 8 19.54 -4.41 -14.73
C LEU A 8 18.76 -4.28 -16.04
N TRP A 9 18.38 -5.42 -16.63
CA TRP A 9 17.57 -5.45 -17.84
C TRP A 9 16.14 -4.92 -17.60
N LEU A 10 15.45 -5.39 -16.55
CA LEU A 10 14.12 -4.90 -16.18
C LEU A 10 14.12 -3.40 -15.87
N THR A 11 15.18 -2.91 -15.22
CA THR A 11 15.35 -1.48 -14.94
C THR A 11 15.41 -0.66 -16.23
N ARG A 12 16.21 -1.10 -17.21
CA ARG A 12 16.29 -0.46 -18.54
C ARG A 12 14.98 -0.51 -19.32
N MET A 13 14.22 -1.61 -19.21
CA MET A 13 12.91 -1.73 -19.89
C MET A 13 11.91 -0.72 -19.33
N ARG A 14 11.89 -0.50 -18.01
CA ARG A 14 11.07 0.55 -17.39
C ARG A 14 11.50 1.94 -17.86
N GLU A 15 12.80 2.25 -17.85
CA GLU A 15 13.29 3.56 -18.32
C GLU A 15 12.86 3.87 -19.76
N LYS A 16 12.95 2.88 -20.66
CA LYS A 16 12.52 3.04 -22.05
C LYS A 16 11.02 3.21 -22.20
N TYR A 17 10.21 2.50 -21.40
CA TYR A 17 8.76 2.66 -21.37
C TYR A 17 8.37 4.12 -21.08
N HIS A 18 9.02 4.76 -20.11
CA HIS A 18 8.70 6.15 -19.75
C HIS A 18 9.23 7.22 -20.68
N LYS A 19 10.28 6.89 -21.45
CA LYS A 19 10.74 7.75 -22.53
C LYS A 19 9.91 7.60 -23.81
N GLY A 20 8.94 6.68 -23.83
CA GLY A 20 8.19 6.34 -25.05
C GLY A 20 9.04 5.64 -26.10
N GLU A 21 10.18 5.06 -25.70
CA GLU A 21 11.16 4.41 -26.59
C GLU A 21 10.93 2.88 -26.69
N LEU A 22 9.91 2.36 -26.01
CA LEU A 22 9.57 0.94 -26.03
C LEU A 22 8.43 0.69 -27.02
N SER A 23 8.63 -0.27 -27.93
CA SER A 23 7.60 -0.69 -28.88
C SER A 23 6.42 -1.40 -28.19
N ASP A 24 5.21 -1.20 -28.71
CA ASP A 24 3.97 -1.83 -28.21
C ASP A 24 4.09 -3.36 -28.04
N TYR A 25 4.72 -4.06 -28.99
CA TYR A 25 4.98 -5.50 -28.90
C TYR A 25 5.75 -5.92 -27.63
N LYS A 26 6.71 -5.10 -27.19
CA LYS A 26 7.50 -5.38 -25.98
C LYS A 26 6.71 -5.05 -24.71
N ILE A 27 5.85 -4.04 -24.78
CA ILE A 27 4.94 -3.66 -23.69
C ILE A 27 3.98 -4.81 -23.43
N GLU A 28 3.27 -5.27 -24.46
CA GLU A 28 2.28 -6.36 -24.36
C GLU A 28 2.90 -7.66 -23.82
N LYS A 29 4.09 -8.02 -24.29
CA LYS A 29 4.80 -9.21 -23.78
C LYS A 29 5.14 -9.11 -22.30
N LEU A 30 5.57 -7.94 -21.84
CA LEU A 30 5.95 -7.74 -20.44
C LEU A 30 4.71 -7.55 -19.56
N ASP A 31 3.63 -6.94 -20.06
CA ASP A 31 2.31 -6.91 -19.41
C ASP A 31 1.73 -8.30 -19.21
N SER A 32 1.86 -9.18 -20.20
CA SER A 32 1.39 -10.57 -20.07
C SER A 32 2.11 -11.36 -18.97
N LEU A 33 3.27 -10.86 -18.54
CA LEU A 33 4.05 -11.40 -17.42
C LEU A 33 3.78 -10.66 -16.09
N GLY A 34 2.86 -9.69 -16.08
CA GLY A 34 2.53 -8.87 -14.91
C GLY A 34 3.58 -7.79 -14.60
N MET A 35 4.32 -7.32 -15.60
CA MET A 35 5.37 -6.33 -15.40
C MET A 35 4.80 -4.98 -14.97
N ALA A 36 5.19 -4.51 -13.78
CA ALA A 36 4.86 -3.17 -13.32
C ALA A 36 5.74 -2.11 -14.01
N TRP A 37 5.08 -1.19 -14.73
CA TRP A 37 5.67 -0.10 -15.51
C TRP A 37 5.69 1.25 -14.81
N GLY A 38 5.56 1.34 -13.49
CA GLY A 38 5.84 2.61 -12.81
C GLY A 38 7.32 2.98 -12.97
N THR A 39 7.64 4.26 -13.17
CA THR A 39 8.97 4.89 -13.51
C THR A 39 10.07 4.73 -12.49
N ALA A 40 9.82 3.84 -11.57
CA ALA A 40 10.09 4.01 -10.19
C ALA A 40 9.60 2.71 -9.57
N TYR A 41 10.32 1.60 -9.67
CA TYR A 41 10.46 0.81 -8.45
C TYR A 41 11.31 1.64 -7.47
N THR A 42 10.76 2.80 -7.09
CA THR A 42 11.35 3.73 -6.14
C THR A 42 11.28 3.06 -4.79
N ARG A 43 12.05 3.61 -3.85
CA ARG A 43 11.92 3.32 -2.42
C ARG A 43 10.44 3.31 -1.95
N TRP A 44 9.54 4.01 -2.65
CA TRP A 44 8.11 4.03 -2.39
C TRP A 44 7.44 2.67 -2.68
N TRP A 45 7.54 2.13 -3.91
CA TRP A 45 6.86 0.87 -4.26
C TRP A 45 7.44 -0.33 -3.51
N ARG A 46 8.75 -0.31 -3.20
CA ARG A 46 9.34 -1.32 -2.31
C ARG A 46 8.72 -1.29 -0.90
N LYS A 47 8.48 -0.09 -0.36
CA LYS A 47 7.80 0.06 0.93
C LYS A 47 6.31 -0.28 0.86
N TYR A 48 5.67 -0.05 -0.28
CA TYR A 48 4.31 -0.51 -0.53
C TYR A 48 4.23 -2.04 -0.50
N ASP A 49 5.14 -2.75 -1.15
CA ASP A 49 5.19 -4.22 -1.09
C ASP A 49 5.44 -4.73 0.33
N GLU A 50 6.32 -4.07 1.09
CA GLU A 50 6.54 -4.36 2.51
C GLU A 50 5.26 -4.17 3.34
N LEU A 51 4.47 -3.12 3.06
CA LEU A 51 3.18 -2.86 3.71
C LEU A 51 2.12 -3.87 3.30
N LYS A 52 2.06 -4.25 2.02
CA LYS A 52 1.14 -5.26 1.52
C LYS A 52 1.40 -6.61 2.20
N ALA A 53 2.66 -7.04 2.25
CA ALA A 53 3.06 -8.28 2.94
C ALA A 53 2.75 -8.23 4.44
N TYR A 54 2.87 -7.05 5.08
CA TYR A 54 2.45 -6.87 6.46
C TYR A 54 0.93 -7.04 6.60
N SER A 55 0.14 -6.40 5.72
CA SER A 55 -1.31 -6.50 5.72
C SER A 55 -1.81 -7.91 5.50
N GLU A 56 -1.19 -8.68 4.60
CA GLU A 56 -1.52 -10.09 4.37
C GLU A 56 -1.23 -10.95 5.62
N LYS A 57 -0.20 -10.61 6.39
CA LYS A 57 0.19 -11.36 7.60
C LYS A 57 -0.63 -10.99 8.84
N HIS A 58 -0.97 -9.72 9.00
CA HIS A 58 -1.62 -9.20 10.21
C HIS A 58 -3.11 -8.92 10.04
N GLY A 59 -3.62 -8.95 8.80
CA GLY A 59 -5.01 -8.65 8.48
C GLY A 59 -5.33 -7.16 8.42
N ASP A 60 -4.36 -6.30 8.74
CA ASP A 60 -4.50 -4.84 8.67
C ASP A 60 -3.19 -4.14 8.30
N CYS A 61 -3.31 -2.87 7.91
CA CYS A 61 -2.16 -1.98 7.71
C CYS A 61 -1.79 -1.18 8.97
N LEU A 62 -2.21 -1.62 10.16
CA LEU A 62 -1.99 -0.91 11.42
C LEU A 62 -0.72 -1.38 12.09
N VAL A 63 0.41 -0.85 11.61
CA VAL A 63 1.70 -1.12 12.27
C VAL A 63 1.66 -0.53 13.69
N PRO A 64 1.80 -1.34 14.76
CA PRO A 64 1.67 -0.87 16.14
C PRO A 64 2.84 0.05 16.53
N MET A 65 2.53 1.10 17.29
CA MET A 65 3.50 2.09 17.80
C MET A 65 4.35 1.57 18.99
N GLY A 66 4.19 0.31 19.40
CA GLY A 66 4.85 -0.26 20.57
C GLY A 66 6.33 -0.62 20.34
N PRO A 67 7.03 -1.10 21.38
CA PRO A 67 8.42 -1.53 21.27
C PRO A 67 8.54 -2.80 20.40
N THR A 68 8.66 -2.60 19.09
CA THR A 68 8.96 -3.69 18.15
C THR A 68 10.48 -3.89 18.07
N ASN A 69 10.96 -5.10 18.34
CA ASN A 69 12.37 -5.47 18.19
C ASN A 69 12.80 -5.57 16.71
N CYS A 70 11.84 -5.56 15.78
CA CYS A 70 12.07 -5.69 14.35
C CYS A 70 12.36 -4.33 13.69
N ARG A 71 13.60 -4.13 13.23
CA ARG A 71 14.04 -2.92 12.48
C ARG A 71 13.18 -2.64 11.24
N LYS A 72 12.65 -3.69 10.59
CA LYS A 72 11.78 -3.56 9.41
C LYS A 72 10.43 -2.91 9.75
N GLU A 73 9.79 -3.33 10.84
CA GLU A 73 8.51 -2.78 11.31
C GLU A 73 8.64 -1.33 11.73
N LYS A 74 9.74 -0.94 12.40
CA LYS A 74 10.03 0.48 12.71
C LYS A 74 10.15 1.36 11.46
N ASN A 75 10.81 0.85 10.41
CA ASN A 75 10.96 1.57 9.14
C ASN A 75 9.64 1.69 8.37
N LEU A 76 8.76 0.71 8.52
CA LEU A 76 7.41 0.70 7.95
C LEU A 76 6.50 1.67 8.69
N LEU A 77 6.53 1.67 10.04
CA LEU A 77 5.78 2.61 10.89
C LEU A 77 6.09 4.07 10.53
N GLY A 78 7.38 4.43 10.42
CA GLY A 78 7.78 5.78 10.04
C GLY A 78 7.30 6.18 8.63
N TRP A 79 7.19 5.21 7.71
CA TRP A 79 6.65 5.47 6.37
C TRP A 79 5.13 5.61 6.37
N VAL A 80 4.42 4.76 7.09
CA VAL A 80 2.97 4.86 7.30
C VAL A 80 2.61 6.23 7.89
N ALA A 81 3.38 6.72 8.86
CA ALA A 81 3.19 8.07 9.41
C ALA A 81 3.37 9.16 8.33
N GLN A 82 4.38 9.04 7.47
CA GLN A 82 4.58 9.96 6.34
C GLN A 82 3.43 9.91 5.34
N LEU A 83 2.91 8.73 5.00
CA LEU A 83 1.77 8.58 4.09
C LEU A 83 0.52 9.29 4.62
N ARG A 84 0.26 9.18 5.93
CA ARG A 84 -0.87 9.86 6.57
C ARG A 84 -0.69 11.38 6.58
N HIS A 85 0.52 11.85 6.89
CA HIS A 85 0.82 13.28 6.93
C HIS A 85 0.80 13.94 5.54
N PHE A 86 1.27 13.23 4.50
CA PHE A 86 1.38 13.75 3.14
C PHE A 86 0.28 13.28 2.19
N ARG A 87 -0.87 12.81 2.70
CA ARG A 87 -1.97 12.28 1.86
C ARG A 87 -2.34 13.23 0.71
N ALA A 88 -2.54 14.51 1.01
CA ALA A 88 -2.94 15.53 0.02
C ALA A 88 -1.90 15.76 -1.09
N LYS A 89 -0.65 15.32 -0.88
CA LYS A 89 0.46 15.45 -1.85
C LYS A 89 0.78 14.13 -2.55
N LEU A 90 0.05 13.05 -2.25
CA LEU A 90 0.24 11.77 -2.92
C LEU A 90 -0.40 11.81 -4.31
N PRO A 91 0.34 11.40 -5.36
CA PRO A 91 -0.22 11.05 -6.66
C PRO A 91 -1.41 10.08 -6.57
N SER A 92 -2.38 10.23 -7.47
CA SER A 92 -3.64 9.49 -7.41
C SER A 92 -3.48 7.97 -7.61
N ASP A 93 -2.51 7.55 -8.41
CA ASP A 93 -2.11 6.14 -8.60
C ASP A 93 -1.67 5.49 -7.28
N LYS A 94 -0.91 6.23 -6.46
CA LYS A 94 -0.42 5.76 -5.15
C LYS A 94 -1.50 5.69 -4.10
N VAL A 95 -2.44 6.63 -4.13
CA VAL A 95 -3.61 6.60 -3.23
C VAL A 95 -4.48 5.39 -3.55
N LYS A 96 -4.79 5.15 -4.83
CA LYS A 96 -5.58 3.98 -5.25
C LYS A 96 -4.93 2.67 -4.83
N ALA A 97 -3.63 2.50 -5.06
CA ALA A 97 -2.92 1.29 -4.65
C ALA A 97 -2.99 1.05 -3.12
N LEU A 98 -2.87 2.11 -2.31
CA LEU A 98 -3.02 2.01 -0.86
C LEU A 98 -4.45 1.65 -0.44
N GLU A 99 -5.46 2.22 -1.11
CA GLU A 99 -6.87 1.89 -0.84
C GLU A 99 -7.21 0.44 -1.21
N GLU A 100 -6.62 -0.11 -2.28
CA GLU A 100 -6.80 -1.52 -2.70
C GLU A 100 -6.32 -2.52 -1.65
N ILE A 101 -5.26 -2.20 -0.90
CA ILE A 101 -4.75 -3.05 0.20
C ILE A 101 -5.44 -2.75 1.55
N GLY A 102 -6.49 -1.92 1.55
CA GLY A 102 -7.23 -1.56 2.76
C GLY A 102 -6.46 -0.60 3.68
N PHE A 103 -5.50 0.16 3.17
CA PHE A 103 -4.76 1.12 3.97
C PHE A 103 -5.66 2.27 4.44
N VAL A 104 -5.73 2.46 5.76
CA VAL A 104 -6.49 3.57 6.33
C VAL A 104 -5.61 4.78 6.60
N PHE A 105 -5.86 5.85 5.84
CA PHE A 105 -5.17 7.14 5.98
C PHE A 105 -5.58 7.92 7.23
N CYS A 106 -6.85 7.87 7.62
CA CYS A 106 -7.38 8.55 8.81
C CYS A 106 -7.83 7.53 9.84
N MET A 107 -7.05 7.39 10.91
CA MET A 107 -7.40 6.56 12.07
C MET A 107 -8.73 6.99 12.69
N ASP A 108 -9.06 8.28 12.64
CA ASP A 108 -10.34 8.80 13.12
C ASP A 108 -11.52 8.25 12.31
N THR A 109 -11.36 8.11 10.99
CA THR A 109 -12.38 7.48 10.13
C THR A 109 -12.51 6.00 10.43
N LYS A 110 -11.40 5.28 10.68
CA LYS A 110 -11.46 3.87 11.10
C LYS A 110 -12.16 3.72 12.44
N ARG A 111 -11.74 4.50 13.45
CA ARG A 111 -12.33 4.47 14.79
C ARG A 111 -13.81 4.83 14.75
N TRP A 112 -14.18 5.83 13.95
CA TRP A 112 -15.58 6.19 13.73
C TRP A 112 -16.35 5.06 13.06
N ASN A 113 -15.83 4.45 11.98
CA ASN A 113 -16.47 3.32 11.29
C ASN A 113 -16.62 2.10 12.21
N ASP A 114 -15.59 1.77 12.99
CA ASP A 114 -15.59 0.65 13.93
C ASP A 114 -16.64 0.89 15.04
N MET A 115 -16.71 2.11 15.59
CA MET A 115 -17.75 2.48 16.57
C MET A 115 -19.14 2.52 15.97
N TYR A 116 -19.27 2.97 14.72
CA TYR A 116 -20.54 2.97 13.99
C TYR A 116 -21.03 1.54 13.71
N ALA A 117 -20.14 0.64 13.30
CA ALA A 117 -20.44 -0.78 13.12
C ALA A 117 -20.83 -1.46 14.44
N ALA A 118 -20.14 -1.11 15.54
CA ALA A 118 -20.50 -1.56 16.88
C ALA A 118 -21.90 -1.04 17.29
N LEU A 119 -22.21 0.22 16.99
CA LEU A 119 -23.52 0.82 17.26
C LEU A 119 -24.64 0.17 16.41
N LEU A 120 -24.39 -0.16 15.14
CA LEU A 120 -25.33 -0.92 14.30
C LEU A 120 -25.63 -2.29 14.89
N SER A 121 -24.58 -2.98 15.36
CA SER A 121 -24.72 -4.27 16.03
C SER A 121 -25.54 -4.12 17.31
N TYR A 122 -25.22 -3.13 18.14
CA TYR A 122 -25.95 -2.82 19.37
C TYR A 122 -27.43 -2.54 19.09
N LYS A 123 -27.75 -1.67 18.11
CA LYS A 123 -29.13 -1.38 17.71
C LYS A 123 -29.88 -2.62 17.26
N LYS A 124 -29.22 -3.54 16.54
CA LYS A 124 -29.82 -4.79 16.10
C LYS A 124 -30.22 -5.69 17.29
N PHE A 125 -29.44 -5.69 18.37
CA PHE A 125 -29.73 -6.49 19.56
C PHE A 125 -30.66 -5.79 20.56
N ASN A 126 -30.53 -4.48 20.73
CA ASN A 126 -31.21 -3.71 21.79
C ASN A 126 -32.39 -2.87 21.26
N GLY A 127 -32.59 -2.79 19.94
CA GLY A 127 -33.68 -2.05 19.32
C GLY A 127 -33.53 -0.53 19.30
N ASN A 128 -32.55 0.02 20.02
CA ASN A 128 -32.27 1.45 20.10
C ASN A 128 -30.76 1.75 20.10
N CYS A 129 -30.39 3.03 20.05
CA CYS A 129 -29.00 3.49 20.07
C CYS A 129 -28.58 4.04 21.44
N GLU A 130 -29.36 3.81 22.49
CA GLU A 130 -29.06 4.29 23.84
C GLU A 130 -28.14 3.30 24.53
N VAL A 131 -26.83 3.56 24.41
CA VAL A 131 -25.80 2.80 25.12
C VAL A 131 -25.74 3.32 26.56
N PRO A 132 -25.96 2.47 27.59
CA PRO A 132 -25.91 2.85 29.01
C PRO A 132 -24.53 3.35 29.47
#